data_AF-A0A1G1TB02-F1
#
_entry.id   AF-A0A1G1TB02-F1
#
_cell.length_a   1.000
_cell.length_b   1.000
_cell.length_c   1.000
_cell.angle_alpha   90.00
_cell.angle_beta   90.00
_cell.angle_gamma   90.00
#
_symmetry.space_group_name_H-M   'P 1'
#
loop_
_entity.id
_entity.type
_entity.pdbx_description
1 polymer ?
#
loop_
_entity_poly.entity_id
_entity_poly.type
_entity_poly.pdbx_seq_one_letter_code
_entity_poly.pdbx_strand_id
1 'polypeptide(L)'
;MSILLQGPGSWWQLPGPHQLVEAVADDLDQGKCVVVRLPQHLPNGFYEAVTHHLQWQSGRGQRWLRLPGSLVGEASEERILAWLYERVGLEADEYIADKSIAHLCGQPAFQGNRFVLEQLSVEAAAGWGRFLAEYQYALNDQSYVGRSTFFLILEGAVTTPVPSANTNLAVHTYGPQVGTDDIRLLLRFVHLGFGQAEPALKCELRQSIVAALASADPVLAHQLVSRPFAELLQPAGFLADYASRRSWQVGPVALPLPAPPLALCQQLWTTGGWVHNADRPCVHSALLALHGRSDLLASRIWEGQLTVLLPFIERKRQVLLDRYKDDLLRLLPHTKLLGPHKTVEVQEIAELELGDLYFLRTKPELRRHGYHLSQELYLLWKCRVELAHQRVVDEVTIDELLALN
;
A
#
# COMPACT_ATOMS: atom_id res chain seq x y z
N MET A 1 -3.26 18.91 -2.68
CA MET A 1 -3.24 17.43 -2.66
C MET A 1 -4.17 16.94 -3.77
N SER A 2 -3.73 15.97 -4.57
CA SER A 2 -4.28 15.65 -5.89
C SER A 2 -5.73 15.15 -5.83
N ILE A 3 -6.60 15.76 -6.63
CA ILE A 3 -8.03 15.43 -6.85
C ILE A 3 -8.21 13.98 -7.37
N LEU A 4 -7.14 13.36 -7.89
CA LEU A 4 -7.14 12.03 -8.50
C LEU A 4 -7.29 10.86 -7.51
N LEU A 5 -7.21 11.08 -6.19
CA LEU A 5 -7.53 10.05 -5.19
C LEU A 5 -9.03 10.02 -4.80
N GLN A 6 -9.86 10.90 -5.37
CA GLN A 6 -11.29 11.02 -5.06
C GLN A 6 -12.22 10.71 -6.26
N GLY A 7 -11.67 10.23 -7.39
CA GLY A 7 -12.44 9.80 -8.57
C GLY A 7 -12.68 8.28 -8.63
N PRO A 8 -13.25 7.75 -9.73
CA PRO A 8 -13.28 6.31 -9.98
C PRO A 8 -11.85 5.74 -9.92
N GLY A 9 -11.64 4.70 -9.11
CA GLY A 9 -10.30 4.20 -8.77
C GLY A 9 -9.66 4.91 -7.56
N SER A 10 -10.47 5.51 -6.68
CA SER A 10 -10.01 6.02 -5.39
C SER A 10 -9.34 4.91 -4.58
N TRP A 11 -8.35 5.27 -3.75
CA TRP A 11 -7.59 4.30 -2.95
C TRP A 11 -8.49 3.35 -2.15
N TRP A 12 -9.55 3.90 -1.55
CA TRP A 12 -10.51 3.18 -0.70
C TRP A 12 -11.47 2.25 -1.45
N GLN A 13 -11.46 2.27 -2.79
CA GLN A 13 -12.22 1.35 -3.65
C GLN A 13 -11.38 0.17 -4.16
N LEU A 14 -10.06 0.16 -3.90
CA LEU A 14 -9.19 -0.95 -4.30
C LEU A 14 -9.39 -2.16 -3.38
N PRO A 15 -9.16 -3.39 -3.87
CA PRO A 15 -9.52 -4.61 -3.14
C PRO A 15 -9.03 -4.69 -1.70
N GLY A 16 -7.77 -4.35 -1.42
CA GLY A 16 -7.23 -4.35 -0.06
C GLY A 16 -7.84 -3.28 0.84
N PRO A 17 -7.70 -1.98 0.51
CA PRO A 17 -8.31 -0.90 1.28
C PRO A 17 -9.83 -1.02 1.44
N HIS A 18 -10.53 -1.56 0.44
CA HIS A 18 -11.98 -1.75 0.48
C HIS A 18 -12.42 -2.77 1.53
N GLN A 19 -11.62 -3.81 1.80
CA GLN A 19 -11.93 -4.77 2.87
C GLN A 19 -12.04 -4.08 4.25
N LEU A 20 -11.23 -3.04 4.50
CA LEU A 20 -11.36 -2.26 5.73
C LEU A 20 -12.64 -1.41 5.73
N VAL A 21 -12.98 -0.82 4.59
CA VAL A 21 -14.21 -0.03 4.42
C VAL A 21 -15.44 -0.91 4.68
N GLU A 22 -15.48 -2.10 4.08
CA GLU A 22 -16.53 -3.10 4.24
C GLU A 22 -16.63 -3.58 5.69
N ALA A 23 -15.52 -4.00 6.31
CA ALA A 23 -15.53 -4.46 7.70
C ALA A 23 -16.04 -3.39 8.69
N VAL A 24 -15.65 -2.13 8.48
CA VAL A 24 -16.11 -1.00 9.30
C VAL A 24 -17.59 -0.71 9.06
N ALA A 25 -18.04 -0.73 7.81
CA ALA A 25 -19.43 -0.54 7.45
C ALA A 25 -20.32 -1.64 8.05
N ASP A 26 -19.95 -2.91 7.88
CA ASP A 26 -20.68 -4.05 8.41
C ASP A 26 -20.83 -3.99 9.93
N ASP A 27 -19.76 -3.64 10.66
CA ASP A 27 -19.82 -3.50 12.12
C ASP A 27 -20.74 -2.35 12.55
N LEU A 28 -20.72 -1.21 11.84
CA LEU A 28 -21.62 -0.09 12.11
C LEU A 28 -23.08 -0.44 11.78
N ASP A 29 -23.34 -1.22 10.73
CA ASP A 29 -24.69 -1.68 10.36
C ASP A 29 -25.24 -2.70 11.38
N GLN A 30 -24.36 -3.53 11.95
CA GLN A 30 -24.68 -4.43 13.07
C GLN A 30 -24.90 -3.69 14.40
N GLY A 31 -24.80 -2.36 14.44
CA GLY A 31 -25.04 -1.57 15.63
C GLY A 31 -23.88 -1.56 16.63
N LYS A 32 -22.66 -1.91 16.19
CA LYS A 32 -21.44 -1.79 17.00
C LYS A 32 -20.86 -0.38 16.89
N CYS A 33 -20.17 0.04 17.95
CA CYS A 33 -19.25 1.16 17.85
C CYS A 33 -17.95 0.67 17.19
N VAL A 34 -17.29 1.54 16.44
CA VAL A 34 -16.10 1.19 15.67
C VAL A 34 -15.00 2.21 15.89
N VAL A 35 -13.80 1.72 16.19
CA VAL A 35 -12.56 2.50 16.25
C VAL A 35 -11.66 2.03 15.12
N VAL A 36 -11.24 2.94 14.25
CA VAL A 36 -10.29 2.66 13.17
C VAL A 36 -8.99 3.37 13.44
N ARG A 37 -7.88 2.65 13.33
CA ARG A 37 -6.53 3.15 13.49
C ARG A 37 -5.87 3.28 12.12
N LEU A 38 -5.52 4.50 11.78
CA LEU A 38 -4.86 4.87 10.53
C LEU A 38 -3.47 5.46 10.82
N PRO A 39 -2.43 5.11 10.05
CA PRO A 39 -1.16 5.82 10.09
C PRO A 39 -1.33 7.27 9.56
N GLN A 40 -0.41 8.17 9.92
CA GLN A 40 -0.42 9.52 9.37
C GLN A 40 -0.25 9.50 7.85
N HIS A 41 -0.84 10.51 7.21
CA HIS A 41 -0.63 10.85 5.80
C HIS A 41 -1.15 9.84 4.77
N LEU A 42 -2.16 9.05 5.13
CA LEU A 42 -2.96 8.31 4.16
C LEU A 42 -3.77 9.25 3.25
N PRO A 43 -4.27 8.75 2.11
CA PRO A 43 -5.27 9.46 1.34
C PRO A 43 -6.50 9.80 2.19
N ASN A 44 -6.99 11.04 2.04
CA ASN A 44 -8.30 11.43 2.53
C ASN A 44 -9.41 10.59 1.87
N GLY A 45 -10.65 10.69 2.35
CA GLY A 45 -11.79 10.01 1.73
C GLY A 45 -12.23 8.73 2.45
N PHE A 46 -11.60 8.36 3.57
CA PHE A 46 -11.95 7.12 4.28
C PHE A 46 -13.37 7.17 4.85
N TYR A 47 -13.73 8.27 5.52
CA TYR A 47 -15.08 8.49 6.04
C TYR A 47 -16.12 8.47 4.91
N GLU A 48 -15.84 9.16 3.80
CA GLU A 48 -16.70 9.20 2.63
C GLU A 48 -16.87 7.81 2.01
N ALA A 49 -15.81 7.00 1.96
CA ALA A 49 -15.89 5.62 1.45
C ALA A 49 -16.78 4.72 2.32
N VAL A 50 -16.62 4.79 3.65
CA VAL A 50 -17.44 4.04 4.61
C VAL A 50 -18.91 4.47 4.53
N THR A 51 -19.18 5.77 4.54
CA THR A 51 -20.54 6.29 4.48
C THR A 51 -21.23 5.97 3.15
N HIS A 52 -20.52 6.06 2.03
CA HIS A 52 -21.03 5.66 0.72
C HIS A 52 -21.34 4.16 0.66
N HIS A 53 -20.47 3.30 1.19
CA HIS A 53 -20.70 1.85 1.23
C HIS A 53 -21.93 1.49 2.07
N LEU A 54 -22.06 2.09 3.26
CA LEU A 54 -23.22 1.93 4.13
C LEU A 54 -24.53 2.39 3.49
N GLN A 55 -24.53 3.54 2.82
CA GLN A 55 -25.72 4.02 2.10
C GLN A 55 -26.17 3.05 1.01
N TRP A 56 -25.20 2.47 0.30
CA TRP A 56 -25.46 1.49 -0.76
C TRP A 56 -26.01 0.16 -0.20
N GLN A 57 -25.46 -0.35 0.91
CA GLN A 57 -25.91 -1.60 1.54
C GLN A 57 -27.29 -1.47 2.21
N SER A 58 -27.48 -0.46 3.08
CA SER A 58 -28.68 -0.40 3.93
C SER A 58 -29.89 0.21 3.19
N GLY A 59 -29.68 0.98 2.11
CA GLY A 59 -30.74 1.68 1.37
C GLY A 59 -31.53 2.71 2.18
N ARG A 60 -31.10 3.01 3.41
CA ARG A 60 -31.76 3.91 4.38
C ARG A 60 -30.96 5.20 4.53
N GLY A 61 -31.66 6.33 4.60
CA GLY A 61 -31.06 7.60 4.99
C GLY A 61 -30.54 7.50 6.43
N GLN A 62 -29.23 7.52 6.61
CA GLN A 62 -28.60 7.50 7.94
C GLN A 62 -28.32 8.92 8.41
N ARG A 63 -28.65 9.22 9.67
CA ARG A 63 -28.37 10.52 10.28
C ARG A 63 -26.98 10.52 10.89
N TRP A 64 -26.03 11.08 10.16
CA TRP A 64 -24.66 11.26 10.61
C TRP A 64 -24.51 12.60 11.36
N LEU A 65 -23.94 12.53 12.56
CA LEU A 65 -23.60 13.68 13.39
C LEU A 65 -22.08 13.75 13.54
N ARG A 66 -21.46 14.71 12.87
CA ARG A 66 -20.01 14.95 12.97
C ARG A 66 -19.70 15.73 14.25
N LEU A 67 -18.78 15.17 15.05
CA LEU A 67 -18.36 15.74 16.31
C LEU A 67 -17.06 16.52 16.12
N PRO A 68 -16.98 17.80 16.53
CA PRO A 68 -15.73 18.56 16.47
C PRO A 68 -14.67 17.94 17.37
N GLY A 69 -13.51 17.58 16.79
CA GLY A 69 -12.44 16.89 17.51
C GLY A 69 -11.77 17.71 18.63
N SER A 70 -11.98 19.03 18.64
CA SER A 70 -11.40 19.98 19.62
C SER A 70 -12.26 20.19 20.87
N LEU A 71 -13.51 19.73 20.89
CA LEU A 71 -14.47 20.10 21.94
C LEU A 71 -14.22 19.43 23.30
N VAL A 72 -13.29 18.49 23.38
CA VAL A 72 -13.07 17.69 24.58
C VAL A 72 -11.59 17.64 24.98
N GLY A 73 -10.99 18.81 25.18
CA GLY A 73 -9.76 18.93 25.98
C GLY A 73 -10.04 18.50 27.42
N GLU A 74 -9.13 17.73 28.04
CA GLU A 74 -9.36 17.00 29.30
C GLU A 74 -10.77 16.41 29.39
N ALA A 75 -11.10 15.55 28.44
CA ALA A 75 -12.36 14.82 28.36
C ALA A 75 -12.57 13.91 29.58
N SER A 76 -13.20 14.45 30.64
CA SER A 76 -13.94 13.62 31.58
C SER A 76 -15.20 13.09 30.92
N GLU A 77 -15.61 11.90 31.31
CA GLU A 77 -16.81 11.25 30.81
C GLU A 77 -18.06 12.11 30.98
N GLU A 78 -18.16 12.81 32.13
CA GLU A 78 -19.24 13.76 32.42
C GLU A 78 -19.37 14.86 31.38
N ARG A 79 -18.25 15.36 30.83
CA ARG A 79 -18.26 16.40 29.80
C ARG A 79 -18.71 15.86 28.45
N ILE A 80 -18.31 14.63 28.10
CA ILE A 80 -18.79 13.93 26.91
C ILE A 80 -20.29 13.73 27.00
N LEU A 81 -20.78 13.26 28.16
CA LEU A 81 -22.20 13.07 28.42
C LEU A 81 -22.96 14.38 28.34
N ALA A 82 -22.58 15.41 29.10
CA ALA A 82 -23.26 16.71 29.07
C ALA A 82 -23.39 17.26 27.64
N TRP A 83 -22.32 17.14 26.86
CA TRP A 83 -22.31 17.56 25.47
C TRP A 83 -23.29 16.75 24.59
N LEU A 84 -23.35 15.42 24.76
CA LEU A 84 -24.30 14.57 24.02
C LEU A 84 -25.75 14.96 24.34
N TYR A 85 -26.06 15.26 25.60
CA TYR A 85 -27.39 15.73 26.01
C TYR A 85 -27.74 17.07 25.35
N GLU A 86 -26.82 18.03 25.37
CA GLU A 86 -27.00 19.33 24.69
C GLU A 86 -27.25 19.11 23.18
N ARG A 87 -26.42 18.30 22.52
CA ARG A 87 -26.46 18.12 21.07
C ARG A 87 -27.74 17.46 20.58
N VAL A 88 -28.26 16.52 21.36
CA VAL A 88 -29.47 15.78 21.05
C VAL A 88 -30.73 16.58 21.44
N GLY A 89 -30.55 17.72 22.12
CA GLY A 89 -31.64 18.61 22.54
C GLY A 89 -32.36 18.13 23.80
N LEU A 90 -31.69 17.34 24.64
CA LEU A 90 -32.26 16.75 25.85
C LEU A 90 -32.17 17.68 27.08
N GLU A 91 -31.50 18.83 26.97
CA GLU A 91 -31.36 19.77 28.10
C GLU A 91 -32.55 20.74 28.28
N ALA A 92 -33.44 20.84 27.29
CA ALA A 92 -34.58 21.77 27.34
C ALA A 92 -35.78 21.24 28.15
N ASP A 93 -35.85 19.91 28.36
CA ASP A 93 -36.98 19.23 28.99
C ASP A 93 -36.59 18.75 30.40
N GLU A 94 -37.02 19.51 31.42
CA GLU A 94 -36.99 19.15 32.85
C GLU A 94 -35.61 18.82 33.49
N TYR A 95 -35.56 18.90 34.82
CA TYR A 95 -34.36 18.60 35.60
C TYR A 95 -34.07 17.08 35.51
N ILE A 96 -33.22 16.67 34.57
CA ILE A 96 -32.75 15.28 34.47
C ILE A 96 -31.84 15.00 35.67
N ALA A 97 -32.39 14.31 36.67
CA ALA A 97 -31.69 13.99 37.93
C ALA A 97 -30.57 12.95 37.76
N ASP A 98 -30.62 12.12 36.71
CA ASP A 98 -29.59 11.12 36.38
C ASP A 98 -29.11 11.27 34.92
N LYS A 99 -27.99 11.95 34.71
CA LYS A 99 -27.32 12.05 33.41
C LYS A 99 -26.37 10.85 33.22
N SER A 100 -26.89 9.63 33.26
CA SER A 100 -26.12 8.41 33.02
C SER A 100 -26.09 8.01 31.53
N ILE A 101 -25.13 7.14 31.16
CA ILE A 101 -25.08 6.54 29.82
C ILE A 101 -26.34 5.69 29.55
N ALA A 102 -26.79 4.90 30.54
CA ALA A 102 -27.98 4.07 30.41
C ALA A 102 -29.22 4.91 30.11
N HIS A 103 -29.36 6.06 30.79
CA HIS A 103 -30.43 7.01 30.51
C HIS A 103 -30.33 7.57 29.09
N LEU A 104 -29.14 7.98 28.64
CA LEU A 104 -28.92 8.50 27.29
C LEU A 104 -29.36 7.50 26.21
N CYS A 105 -28.99 6.23 26.35
CA CYS A 105 -29.36 5.19 25.39
C CYS A 105 -30.88 4.91 25.36
N GLY A 106 -31.60 5.22 26.43
CA GLY A 106 -33.07 5.12 26.50
C GLY A 106 -33.80 6.24 25.77
N GLN A 107 -33.11 7.33 25.40
CA GLN A 107 -33.76 8.51 24.83
C GLN A 107 -34.06 8.34 23.33
N PRO A 108 -35.33 8.52 22.90
CA PRO A 108 -35.70 8.41 21.49
C PRO A 108 -34.94 9.37 20.57
N ALA A 109 -34.63 10.57 21.06
CA ALA A 109 -33.88 11.57 20.30
C ALA A 109 -32.41 11.13 20.05
N PHE A 110 -31.85 10.30 20.95
CA PHE A 110 -30.50 9.78 20.82
C PHE A 110 -30.46 8.57 19.89
N GLN A 111 -31.46 7.69 19.94
CA GLN A 111 -31.52 6.41 19.21
C GLN A 111 -31.41 6.57 17.68
N GLY A 112 -30.72 5.61 17.05
CA GLY A 112 -30.54 5.51 15.59
C GLY A 112 -29.58 6.54 14.98
N ASN A 113 -28.95 7.39 15.78
CA ASN A 113 -27.94 8.33 15.31
C ASN A 113 -26.57 7.64 15.14
N ARG A 114 -25.80 8.09 14.14
CA ARG A 114 -24.40 7.69 13.98
C ARG A 114 -23.50 8.90 14.22
N PHE A 115 -22.62 8.78 15.19
CA PHE A 115 -21.69 9.84 15.55
C PHE A 115 -20.33 9.55 14.94
N VAL A 116 -19.76 10.50 14.20
CA VAL A 116 -18.40 10.37 13.67
C VAL A 116 -17.47 11.35 14.36
N LEU A 117 -16.31 10.83 14.79
CA LEU A 117 -15.24 11.57 15.41
C LEU A 117 -13.96 11.43 14.61
N GLU A 118 -13.42 12.56 14.18
CA GLU A 118 -12.20 12.67 13.39
C GLU A 118 -11.32 13.78 13.98
N GLN A 119 -10.02 13.75 13.68
CA GLN A 119 -9.06 14.79 14.07
C GLN A 119 -9.02 15.04 15.60
N LEU A 120 -9.13 13.97 16.38
CA LEU A 120 -9.06 14.01 17.84
C LEU A 120 -7.63 14.31 18.32
N SER A 121 -7.50 15.05 19.42
CA SER A 121 -6.25 15.11 20.17
C SER A 121 -6.00 13.78 20.91
N VAL A 122 -4.76 13.54 21.37
CA VAL A 122 -4.42 12.34 22.16
C VAL A 122 -5.29 12.22 23.41
N GLU A 123 -5.49 13.34 24.11
CA GLU A 123 -6.33 13.42 25.31
C GLU A 123 -7.80 13.15 25.01
N ALA A 124 -8.34 13.76 23.93
CA ALA A 124 -9.72 13.55 23.53
C ALA A 124 -9.96 12.08 23.13
N ALA A 125 -9.04 11.48 22.38
CA ALA A 125 -9.14 10.07 22.00
C ALA A 125 -9.08 9.14 23.23
N ALA A 126 -8.24 9.43 24.22
CA ALA A 126 -8.22 8.69 25.48
C ALA A 126 -9.53 8.82 26.28
N GLY A 127 -10.11 10.03 26.32
CA GLY A 127 -11.42 10.27 26.96
C GLY A 127 -12.55 9.51 26.27
N TRP A 128 -12.64 9.62 24.94
CA TRP A 128 -13.61 8.87 24.15
C TRP A 128 -13.40 7.36 24.23
N GLY A 129 -12.16 6.88 24.28
CA GLY A 129 -11.85 5.46 24.48
C GLY A 129 -12.40 4.93 25.81
N ARG A 130 -12.27 5.70 26.89
CA ARG A 130 -12.86 5.36 28.21
C ARG A 130 -14.39 5.39 28.14
N PHE A 131 -14.98 6.46 27.60
CA PHE A 131 -16.43 6.56 27.43
C PHE A 131 -17.00 5.38 26.63
N LEU A 132 -16.38 5.00 25.50
CA LEU A 132 -16.82 3.85 24.71
C LEU A 132 -16.71 2.53 25.48
N ALA A 133 -15.68 2.39 26.31
CA ALA A 133 -15.50 1.22 27.15
C ALA A 133 -16.60 1.09 28.22
N GLU A 134 -17.25 2.18 28.62
CA GLU A 134 -18.42 2.16 29.50
C GLU A 134 -19.73 2.02 28.70
N TYR A 135 -19.84 2.75 27.59
CA TYR A 135 -20.98 2.71 26.67
C TYR A 135 -21.30 1.30 26.17
N GLN A 136 -20.28 0.52 25.85
CA GLN A 136 -20.45 -0.87 25.43
C GLN A 136 -21.14 -1.76 26.47
N TYR A 137 -20.97 -1.48 27.77
CA TYR A 137 -21.66 -2.24 28.83
C TYR A 137 -23.14 -1.86 28.89
N ALA A 138 -23.46 -0.58 28.75
CA ALA A 138 -24.84 -0.10 28.70
C ALA A 138 -25.60 -0.62 27.45
N LEU A 139 -24.89 -0.95 26.36
CA LEU A 139 -25.48 -1.54 25.17
C LEU A 139 -25.87 -3.03 25.31
N ASN A 140 -25.36 -3.76 26.31
CA ASN A 140 -25.65 -5.20 26.44
C ASN A 140 -27.14 -5.50 26.64
N ASP A 141 -27.85 -4.61 27.33
CA ASP A 141 -29.27 -4.79 27.67
C ASP A 141 -30.22 -4.21 26.60
N GLN A 142 -29.68 -3.68 25.50
CA GLN A 142 -30.49 -3.02 24.45
C GLN A 142 -30.69 -3.91 23.22
N SER A 143 -31.79 -3.70 22.49
CA SER A 143 -31.97 -4.30 21.16
C SER A 143 -30.91 -3.75 20.19
N TYR A 144 -30.51 -4.53 19.19
CA TYR A 144 -29.65 -4.05 18.08
C TYR A 144 -30.34 -2.99 17.23
N VAL A 145 -31.68 -3.03 17.16
CA VAL A 145 -32.47 -2.10 16.36
C VAL A 145 -32.56 -0.75 17.06
N GLY A 146 -32.09 0.30 16.39
CA GLY A 146 -32.15 1.67 16.90
C GLY A 146 -30.98 2.06 17.82
N ARG A 147 -29.94 1.23 17.95
CA ARG A 147 -28.73 1.61 18.67
C ARG A 147 -28.04 2.76 17.98
N SER A 148 -27.55 3.69 18.80
CA SER A 148 -26.67 4.75 18.32
C SER A 148 -25.25 4.26 18.33
N THR A 149 -24.54 4.49 17.23
CA THR A 149 -23.17 4.00 17.04
C THR A 149 -22.19 5.16 16.97
N PHE A 150 -20.99 4.91 17.48
CA PHE A 150 -19.87 5.82 17.40
C PHE A 150 -18.83 5.27 16.42
N PHE A 151 -18.35 6.13 15.54
CA PHE A 151 -17.32 5.85 14.56
C PHE A 151 -16.13 6.78 14.81
N LEU A 152 -15.05 6.23 15.37
CA LEU A 152 -13.85 6.98 15.73
C LEU A 152 -12.74 6.67 14.73
N ILE A 153 -12.24 7.69 14.05
CA ILE A 153 -11.10 7.59 13.15
C ILE A 153 -9.89 8.21 13.85
N LEU A 154 -8.98 7.34 14.28
CA LEU A 154 -7.74 7.72 14.97
C LEU A 154 -6.59 7.72 13.98
N GLU A 155 -5.90 8.85 13.86
CA GLU A 155 -4.77 9.01 12.96
C GLU A 155 -3.47 9.27 13.73
N GLY A 156 -2.42 8.56 13.37
CA GLY A 156 -1.08 8.85 13.87
C GLY A 156 -0.83 8.56 15.34
N ALA A 157 -0.18 9.50 16.04
CA ALA A 157 0.18 9.33 17.45
C ALA A 157 -1.03 9.07 18.38
N VAL A 158 -2.22 9.46 17.92
CA VAL A 158 -3.51 9.29 18.60
C VAL A 158 -3.99 7.83 18.58
N THR A 159 -3.37 6.95 17.78
CA THR A 159 -3.71 5.52 17.67
C THR A 159 -3.19 4.66 18.82
N THR A 160 -2.56 5.24 19.84
CA THR A 160 -2.00 4.52 21.00
C THR A 160 -3.03 4.27 22.12
N PRO A 161 -3.86 5.24 22.55
CA PRO A 161 -4.99 4.97 23.42
C PRO A 161 -6.09 4.22 22.66
N VAL A 162 -6.04 2.90 22.66
CA VAL A 162 -7.03 2.05 21.98
C VAL A 162 -7.83 1.28 23.02
N PRO A 163 -9.16 1.39 23.03
CA PRO A 163 -9.99 0.54 23.89
C PRO A 163 -9.90 -0.92 23.45
N SER A 164 -10.01 -1.85 24.39
CA SER A 164 -10.05 -3.28 24.06
C SER A 164 -11.33 -3.60 23.29
N ALA A 165 -11.19 -4.29 22.15
CA ALA A 165 -12.34 -4.75 21.36
C ALA A 165 -13.22 -5.71 22.17
N ASN A 166 -14.53 -5.68 21.92
CA ASN A 166 -15.51 -6.60 22.51
C ASN A 166 -16.72 -6.80 21.58
N THR A 167 -17.80 -7.40 22.08
CA THR A 167 -19.03 -7.67 21.31
C THR A 167 -19.68 -6.42 20.68
N ASN A 168 -19.66 -5.28 21.37
CA ASN A 168 -20.30 -4.02 20.94
C ASN A 168 -19.30 -2.97 20.43
N LEU A 169 -18.00 -3.27 20.45
CA LEU A 169 -16.93 -2.37 20.05
C LEU A 169 -15.90 -3.10 19.18
N ALA A 170 -15.86 -2.74 17.90
CA ALA A 170 -14.87 -3.25 16.96
C ALA A 170 -13.67 -2.30 16.87
N VAL A 171 -12.47 -2.86 16.74
CA VAL A 171 -11.24 -2.11 16.54
C VAL A 171 -10.55 -2.63 15.28
N HIS A 172 -10.41 -1.76 14.28
CA HIS A 172 -9.75 -2.09 13.04
C HIS A 172 -8.45 -1.31 12.88
N THR A 173 -7.44 -1.94 12.27
CA THR A 173 -6.14 -1.33 12.01
C THR A 173 -5.84 -1.39 10.52
N TYR A 174 -5.45 -0.27 9.93
CA TYR A 174 -5.08 -0.21 8.52
C TYR A 174 -3.72 -0.87 8.23
N GLY A 175 -3.66 -1.63 7.13
CA GLY A 175 -2.40 -2.13 6.56
C GLY A 175 -2.38 -3.63 6.25
N PRO A 176 -2.75 -4.54 7.18
CA PRO A 176 -2.67 -5.98 6.96
C PRO A 176 -3.35 -6.50 5.68
N GLN A 177 -4.38 -5.81 5.22
CA GLN A 177 -5.18 -6.11 4.03
C GLN A 177 -4.64 -5.47 2.74
N VAL A 178 -3.70 -4.53 2.82
CA VAL A 178 -3.18 -3.79 1.68
C VAL A 178 -1.92 -4.46 1.14
N GLY A 179 -1.92 -4.77 -0.15
CA GLY A 179 -0.82 -5.45 -0.84
C GLY A 179 -0.13 -4.59 -1.90
N THR A 180 0.95 -5.14 -2.47
CA THR A 180 1.65 -4.53 -3.60
C THR A 180 0.76 -4.43 -4.85
N ASP A 181 -0.18 -5.37 -4.99
CA ASP A 181 -1.12 -5.41 -6.12
C ASP A 181 -2.14 -4.26 -6.07
N ASP A 182 -2.52 -3.76 -4.90
CA ASP A 182 -3.36 -2.55 -4.80
C ASP A 182 -2.64 -1.33 -5.40
N ILE A 183 -1.35 -1.17 -5.12
CA ILE A 183 -0.55 -0.10 -5.73
C ILE A 183 -0.45 -0.29 -7.25
N ARG A 184 -0.24 -1.52 -7.74
CA ARG A 184 -0.22 -1.78 -9.18
C ARG A 184 -1.55 -1.44 -9.85
N LEU A 185 -2.68 -1.78 -9.23
CA LEU A 185 -4.01 -1.43 -9.72
C LEU A 185 -4.21 0.09 -9.73
N LEU A 186 -3.83 0.78 -8.65
CA LEU A 186 -3.85 2.24 -8.58
C LEU A 186 -3.06 2.85 -9.74
N LEU A 187 -1.83 2.37 -9.98
CA LEU A 187 -0.95 2.88 -11.03
C LEU A 187 -1.54 2.67 -12.42
N ARG A 188 -2.29 1.58 -12.66
CA ARG A 188 -3.00 1.37 -13.92
C ARG A 188 -4.08 2.43 -14.15
N PHE A 189 -4.88 2.75 -13.14
CA PHE A 189 -5.90 3.82 -13.24
C PHE A 189 -5.26 5.19 -13.46
N VAL A 190 -4.18 5.49 -12.74
CA VAL A 190 -3.46 6.76 -12.87
C VAL A 190 -2.82 6.87 -14.26
N HIS A 191 -2.23 5.79 -14.78
CA HIS A 191 -1.57 5.79 -16.09
C HIS A 191 -2.54 5.99 -17.26
N LEU A 192 -3.79 5.50 -17.17
CA LEU A 192 -4.82 5.77 -18.19
C LEU A 192 -5.07 7.28 -18.41
N GLY A 193 -4.77 8.12 -17.40
CA GLY A 193 -4.85 9.59 -17.51
C GLY A 193 -3.60 10.27 -18.08
N PHE A 194 -2.45 9.59 -18.09
CA PHE A 194 -1.20 10.13 -18.63
C PHE A 194 -1.01 9.68 -20.08
N GLY A 195 -1.45 10.51 -21.02
CA GLY A 195 -1.36 10.26 -22.48
C GLY A 195 0.05 10.29 -23.07
N GLN A 196 1.05 9.69 -22.43
CA GLN A 196 2.40 9.58 -22.99
C GLN A 196 2.60 8.26 -23.75
N ALA A 197 3.15 8.38 -24.96
CA ALA A 197 3.55 7.28 -25.84
C ALA A 197 4.87 6.62 -25.37
N GLU A 198 4.95 6.20 -24.11
CA GLU A 198 6.08 5.41 -23.63
C GLU A 198 5.93 3.95 -24.13
N PRO A 199 7.00 3.28 -24.60
CA PRO A 199 6.92 1.88 -25.01
C PRO A 199 6.35 0.99 -23.89
N ALA A 200 5.52 0.01 -24.26
CA ALA A 200 4.78 -0.82 -23.30
C ALA A 200 5.68 -1.44 -22.21
N LEU A 201 6.85 -1.98 -22.58
CA LEU A 201 7.80 -2.55 -21.63
C LEU A 201 8.36 -1.50 -20.65
N LYS A 202 8.67 -0.28 -21.10
CA LYS A 202 9.18 0.79 -20.24
C LYS A 202 8.09 1.28 -19.29
N CYS A 203 6.85 1.35 -19.76
CA CYS A 203 5.69 1.62 -18.92
C CYS A 203 5.47 0.53 -17.85
N GLU A 204 5.52 -0.75 -18.21
CA GLU A 204 5.42 -1.87 -17.26
C GLU A 204 6.55 -1.82 -16.22
N LEU A 205 7.80 -1.55 -16.64
CA LEU A 205 8.94 -1.39 -15.74
C LEU A 205 8.73 -0.25 -14.76
N ARG A 206 8.30 0.91 -15.24
CA ARG A 206 7.98 2.08 -14.42
C ARG A 206 6.96 1.71 -13.35
N GLN A 207 5.83 1.12 -13.74
CA GLN A 207 4.78 0.75 -12.80
C GLN A 207 5.28 -0.23 -11.73
N SER A 208 6.10 -1.22 -12.13
CA SER A 208 6.60 -2.21 -11.18
C SER A 208 7.66 -1.64 -10.22
N ILE A 209 8.58 -0.80 -10.72
CA ILE A 209 9.57 -0.09 -9.88
C ILE A 209 8.86 0.84 -8.90
N VAL A 210 7.86 1.60 -9.37
CA VAL A 210 7.08 2.49 -8.52
C VAL A 210 6.33 1.70 -7.45
N ALA A 211 5.72 0.56 -7.79
CA ALA A 211 5.04 -0.29 -6.81
C ALA A 211 6.01 -0.82 -5.75
N ALA A 212 7.20 -1.27 -6.15
CA ALA A 212 8.22 -1.75 -5.21
C ALA A 212 8.74 -0.63 -4.28
N LEU A 213 8.97 0.57 -4.82
CA LEU A 213 9.42 1.74 -4.05
C LEU A 213 8.33 2.29 -3.14
N ALA A 214 7.08 2.38 -3.60
CA ALA A 214 5.99 2.90 -2.79
C ALA A 214 5.52 1.89 -1.72
N SER A 215 5.70 0.59 -1.98
CA SER A 215 5.23 -0.52 -1.17
C SER A 215 3.71 -0.50 -0.99
N ALA A 216 3.18 0.28 -0.05
CA ALA A 216 1.74 0.50 0.13
C ALA A 216 1.38 1.97 0.43
N ASP A 217 2.26 2.92 0.08
CA ASP A 217 1.98 4.36 0.12
C ASP A 217 1.43 4.85 -1.24
N PRO A 218 0.10 5.00 -1.38
CA PRO A 218 -0.52 5.47 -2.62
C PRO A 218 -0.15 6.90 -2.98
N VAL A 219 0.17 7.75 -2.00
CA VAL A 219 0.57 9.14 -2.23
C VAL A 219 1.97 9.18 -2.84
N LEU A 220 2.89 8.34 -2.34
CA LEU A 220 4.21 8.19 -2.92
C LEU A 220 4.12 7.59 -4.34
N ALA A 221 3.33 6.54 -4.52
CA ALA A 221 3.14 5.91 -5.83
C ALA A 221 2.68 6.91 -6.90
N HIS A 222 1.67 7.74 -6.58
CA HIS A 222 1.19 8.79 -7.47
C HIS A 222 2.28 9.84 -7.78
N GLN A 223 3.14 10.19 -6.83
CA GLN A 223 4.20 11.16 -7.09
C GLN A 223 5.35 10.59 -7.91
N LEU A 224 5.68 9.31 -7.71
CA LEU A 224 6.76 8.63 -8.42
C LEU A 224 6.38 8.33 -9.88
N VAL A 225 5.14 7.92 -10.16
CA VAL A 225 4.76 7.47 -11.53
C VAL A 225 4.97 8.55 -12.60
N SER A 226 4.78 9.83 -12.24
CA SER A 226 4.97 10.97 -13.14
C SER A 226 6.43 11.44 -13.27
N ARG A 227 7.38 10.81 -12.57
CA ARG A 227 8.79 11.21 -12.59
C ARG A 227 9.49 10.70 -13.85
N PRO A 228 10.58 11.35 -14.31
CA PRO A 228 11.45 10.77 -15.33
C PRO A 228 11.93 9.37 -14.94
N PHE A 229 12.12 8.48 -15.93
CA PHE A 229 12.53 7.10 -15.65
C PHE A 229 13.90 7.02 -14.96
N ALA A 230 14.86 7.86 -15.39
CA ALA A 230 16.16 8.03 -14.74
C ALA A 230 16.05 8.29 -13.22
N GLU A 231 15.12 9.15 -12.80
CA GLU A 231 14.90 9.48 -11.38
C GLU A 231 14.35 8.27 -10.59
N LEU A 232 13.63 7.35 -11.24
CA LEU A 232 13.15 6.13 -10.59
C LEU A 232 14.28 5.14 -10.31
N LEU A 233 15.31 5.12 -11.15
CA LEU A 233 16.51 4.30 -10.92
C LEU A 233 17.47 4.92 -9.89
N GLN A 234 17.32 6.22 -9.61
CA GLN A 234 18.11 6.95 -8.63
C GLN A 234 17.22 7.80 -7.69
N PRO A 235 16.32 7.17 -6.90
CA PRO A 235 15.24 7.89 -6.25
C PRO A 235 15.63 8.58 -4.94
N ALA A 236 16.88 8.43 -4.48
CA ALA A 236 17.32 8.80 -3.14
C ALA A 236 17.04 10.27 -2.79
N GLY A 237 17.35 11.22 -3.68
CA GLY A 237 17.12 12.64 -3.44
C GLY A 237 15.63 12.95 -3.25
N PHE A 238 14.81 12.53 -4.20
CA PHE A 238 13.36 12.74 -4.13
C PHE A 238 12.72 12.08 -2.90
N LEU A 239 13.15 10.86 -2.58
CA LEU A 239 12.65 10.10 -1.44
C LEU A 239 13.04 10.74 -0.10
N ALA A 240 14.27 11.25 0.03
CA ALA A 240 14.69 12.00 1.22
C ALA A 240 13.90 13.29 1.40
N ASP A 241 13.63 14.01 0.31
CA ASP A 241 12.75 15.19 0.33
C ASP A 241 11.32 14.83 0.73
N TYR A 242 10.80 13.69 0.24
CA TYR A 242 9.48 13.20 0.61
C TYR A 242 9.38 12.91 2.10
N ALA A 243 10.36 12.20 2.68
CA ALA A 243 10.42 11.95 4.12
C ALA A 243 10.52 13.25 4.94
N SER A 244 11.31 14.21 4.46
CA SER A 244 11.48 15.52 5.11
C SER A 244 10.17 16.31 5.15
N ARG A 245 9.39 16.32 4.06
CA ARG A 245 8.05 16.94 4.01
C ARG A 245 7.02 16.28 4.93
N ARG A 246 7.24 15.01 5.28
CA ARG A 246 6.43 14.23 6.23
C ARG A 246 6.91 14.36 7.67
N SER A 247 7.93 15.19 7.92
CA SER A 247 8.52 15.40 9.24
C SER A 247 8.96 14.11 9.92
N TRP A 248 9.42 13.11 9.14
CA TRP A 248 9.93 11.87 9.71
C TRP A 248 11.27 12.11 10.39
N GLN A 249 11.25 12.14 11.73
CA GLN A 249 12.41 12.33 12.57
C GLN A 249 12.75 11.01 13.26
N VAL A 250 13.42 10.12 12.53
CA VAL A 250 13.92 8.87 13.10
C VAL A 250 15.43 9.04 13.28
N GLY A 251 15.94 8.71 14.47
CA GLY A 251 17.37 8.82 14.75
C GLY A 251 18.18 7.86 13.86
N PRO A 252 19.40 8.23 13.43
CA PRO A 252 20.22 7.43 12.49
C PRO A 252 20.57 6.03 12.97
N VAL A 253 20.51 5.78 14.29
CA VAL A 253 20.79 4.47 14.92
C VAL A 253 19.55 3.56 14.95
N ALA A 254 18.36 4.07 14.61
CA ALA A 254 17.08 3.45 14.94
C ALA A 254 16.45 2.60 13.81
N LEU A 255 17.17 2.21 12.76
CA LEU A 255 16.67 1.19 11.81
C LEU A 255 17.54 -0.07 11.84
N PRO A 256 17.52 -0.84 12.96
CA PRO A 256 18.16 -2.14 12.98
C PRO A 256 17.47 -3.06 11.97
N LEU A 257 18.26 -3.53 11.00
CA LEU A 257 17.86 -4.56 10.05
C LEU A 257 18.33 -5.92 10.57
N PRO A 258 17.62 -7.02 10.25
CA PRO A 258 16.62 -7.17 9.19
C PRO A 258 15.17 -6.80 9.57
N ALA A 259 14.84 -6.67 10.86
CA ALA A 259 13.54 -6.19 11.33
C ALA A 259 13.71 -5.40 12.65
N PRO A 260 13.14 -4.19 12.78
CA PRO A 260 13.18 -3.46 14.03
C PRO A 260 12.34 -4.13 15.13
N PRO A 261 12.61 -3.85 16.41
CA PRO A 261 11.76 -4.28 17.51
C PRO A 261 10.30 -3.87 17.29
N LEU A 262 9.34 -4.69 17.73
CA LEU A 262 7.90 -4.46 17.51
C LEU A 262 7.44 -3.06 17.96
N ALA A 263 7.93 -2.58 19.11
CA ALA A 263 7.60 -1.25 19.63
C ALA A 263 8.01 -0.13 18.67
N LEU A 264 9.18 -0.26 18.04
CA LEU A 264 9.65 0.67 17.04
C LEU A 264 8.84 0.55 15.74
N CYS A 265 8.51 -0.66 15.29
CA CYS A 265 7.61 -0.85 14.15
C CYS A 265 6.27 -0.15 14.35
N GLN A 266 5.69 -0.24 15.56
CA GLN A 266 4.44 0.44 15.90
C GLN A 266 4.60 1.96 15.89
N GLN A 267 5.66 2.51 16.49
CA GLN A 267 5.95 3.95 16.47
C GLN A 267 6.17 4.47 15.03
N LEU A 268 6.88 3.71 14.21
CA LEU A 268 7.09 4.06 12.80
C LEU A 268 5.79 3.93 12.00
N TRP A 269 4.94 2.96 12.32
CA TRP A 269 3.66 2.80 11.63
C TRP A 269 2.75 3.98 11.91
N THR A 270 2.64 4.45 13.16
CA THR A 270 1.79 5.62 13.47
C THR A 270 2.20 6.84 12.64
N THR A 271 3.49 7.07 12.43
CA THR A 271 4.00 8.19 11.61
C THR A 271 3.97 7.91 10.10
N GLY A 272 3.65 6.69 9.67
CA GLY A 272 3.68 6.25 8.26
C GLY A 272 5.05 5.79 7.75
N GLY A 273 6.07 5.77 8.61
CA GLY A 273 7.42 5.29 8.29
C GLY A 273 7.56 3.76 8.24
N TRP A 274 6.57 3.02 8.75
CA TRP A 274 6.46 1.56 8.62
C TRP A 274 5.22 1.18 7.85
N VAL A 275 5.39 0.29 6.88
CA VAL A 275 4.32 -0.21 6.03
C VAL A 275 3.95 -1.62 6.47
N HIS A 276 2.73 -1.77 7.00
CA HIS A 276 2.10 -3.09 7.06
C HIS A 276 1.58 -3.40 5.67
N ASN A 277 2.33 -4.23 4.94
CA ASN A 277 1.94 -4.79 3.65
C ASN A 277 1.61 -6.27 3.89
N ALA A 278 0.50 -6.74 3.31
CA ALA A 278 0.06 -8.14 3.35
C ALA A 278 1.18 -9.12 2.93
N ASP A 279 1.98 -8.74 1.92
CA ASP A 279 3.07 -9.58 1.40
C ASP A 279 4.24 -9.65 2.38
N ARG A 280 4.73 -8.48 2.80
CA ARG A 280 5.89 -8.34 3.68
C ARG A 280 5.91 -6.95 4.33
N PRO A 281 5.79 -6.86 5.67
CA PRO A 281 5.91 -5.58 6.34
C PRO A 281 7.34 -5.06 6.21
N CYS A 282 7.49 -3.75 5.99
CA CYS A 282 8.80 -3.17 5.72
C CYS A 282 8.88 -1.69 6.08
N VAL A 283 10.12 -1.19 6.18
CA VAL A 283 10.41 0.23 6.37
C VAL A 283 10.08 0.99 5.09
N HIS A 284 9.47 2.17 5.19
CA HIS A 284 9.12 2.96 4.03
C HIS A 284 10.36 3.44 3.24
N SER A 285 10.33 3.42 1.89
CA SER A 285 11.49 3.75 1.05
C SER A 285 12.03 5.16 1.29
N ALA A 286 11.15 6.13 1.53
CA ALA A 286 11.57 7.49 1.86
C ALA A 286 12.39 7.57 3.16
N LEU A 287 12.11 6.70 4.14
CA LEU A 287 12.90 6.62 5.36
C LEU A 287 14.25 5.95 5.09
N LEU A 288 14.31 4.92 4.24
CA LEU A 288 15.57 4.32 3.78
C LEU A 288 16.49 5.36 3.11
N ALA A 289 15.92 6.22 2.26
CA ALA A 289 16.65 7.29 1.60
C ALA A 289 17.21 8.31 2.59
N LEU A 290 16.39 8.75 3.56
CA LEU A 290 16.82 9.68 4.61
C LEU A 290 18.01 9.15 5.42
N HIS A 291 18.10 7.83 5.60
CA HIS A 291 19.18 7.15 6.31
C HIS A 291 20.31 6.64 5.39
N GLY A 292 20.34 7.04 4.12
CA GLY A 292 21.42 6.67 3.20
C GLY A 292 21.48 5.18 2.83
N ARG A 293 20.38 4.44 3.02
CA ARG A 293 20.28 2.99 2.75
C ARG A 293 20.07 2.68 1.27
N SER A 294 21.05 3.11 0.49
CA SER A 294 21.06 2.95 -0.98
C SER A 294 21.07 1.48 -1.39
N ASP A 295 21.64 0.60 -0.58
CA ASP A 295 21.65 -0.86 -0.77
C ASP A 295 20.23 -1.44 -0.81
N LEU A 296 19.38 -1.06 0.15
CA LEU A 296 18.00 -1.52 0.20
C LEU A 296 17.12 -0.87 -0.86
N LEU A 297 17.37 0.40 -1.20
CA LEU A 297 16.67 1.06 -2.30
C LEU A 297 17.01 0.38 -3.63
N ALA A 298 18.28 0.06 -3.88
CA ALA A 298 18.70 -0.69 -5.06
C ALA A 298 18.03 -2.07 -5.12
N SER A 299 17.91 -2.77 -3.99
CA SER A 299 17.17 -4.04 -3.88
C SER A 299 15.71 -3.89 -4.30
N ARG A 300 15.01 -2.82 -3.88
CA ARG A 300 13.61 -2.58 -4.29
C ARG A 300 13.46 -2.27 -5.77
N ILE A 301 14.37 -1.48 -6.33
CA ILE A 301 14.37 -1.18 -7.77
C ILE A 301 14.63 -2.47 -8.56
N TRP A 302 15.60 -3.26 -8.11
CA TRP A 302 15.91 -4.56 -8.69
C TRP A 302 14.71 -5.51 -8.62
N GLU A 303 14.01 -5.61 -7.49
CA GLU A 303 12.77 -6.41 -7.35
C GLU A 303 11.70 -5.95 -8.37
N GLY A 304 11.50 -4.64 -8.50
CA GLY A 304 10.60 -4.07 -9.50
C GLY A 304 10.99 -4.46 -10.93
N GLN A 305 12.27 -4.33 -11.28
CA GLN A 305 12.78 -4.72 -12.59
C GLN A 305 12.66 -6.22 -12.86
N LEU A 306 12.96 -7.05 -11.86
CA LEU A 306 12.95 -8.51 -11.96
C LEU A 306 11.58 -9.03 -12.42
N THR A 307 10.50 -8.49 -11.85
CA THR A 307 9.12 -8.90 -12.16
C THR A 307 8.70 -8.65 -13.61
N VAL A 308 9.40 -7.77 -14.34
CA VAL A 308 9.07 -7.40 -15.72
C VAL A 308 10.11 -7.91 -16.71
N LEU A 309 11.39 -7.66 -16.42
CA LEU A 309 12.49 -8.02 -17.31
C LEU A 309 12.67 -9.54 -17.42
N LEU A 310 12.51 -10.29 -16.33
CA LEU A 310 12.74 -11.74 -16.40
C LEU A 310 11.70 -12.45 -17.29
N PRO A 311 10.38 -12.20 -17.16
CA PRO A 311 9.39 -12.73 -18.11
C PRO A 311 9.59 -12.20 -19.54
N PHE A 312 10.02 -10.95 -19.70
CA PHE A 312 10.33 -10.40 -21.03
C PHE A 312 11.50 -11.14 -21.70
N ILE A 313 12.61 -11.32 -20.97
CA ILE A 313 13.80 -12.04 -21.45
C ILE A 313 13.45 -13.46 -21.83
N GLU A 314 12.65 -14.16 -21.02
CA GLU A 314 12.25 -15.53 -21.32
C GLU A 314 11.36 -15.62 -22.57
N ARG A 315 10.39 -14.71 -22.73
CA ARG A 315 9.59 -14.63 -23.97
C ARG A 315 10.48 -14.38 -25.19
N LYS A 316 11.48 -13.50 -25.06
CA LYS A 316 12.43 -13.23 -26.14
C LYS A 316 13.31 -14.44 -26.44
N ARG A 317 13.76 -15.18 -25.43
CA ARG A 317 14.47 -16.45 -25.63
C ARG A 317 13.64 -17.40 -26.49
N GLN A 318 12.38 -17.63 -26.15
CA GLN A 318 11.49 -18.52 -26.93
C GLN A 318 11.36 -18.07 -28.39
N VAL A 319 11.12 -16.77 -28.63
CA VAL A 319 11.04 -16.22 -29.98
C VAL A 319 12.34 -16.44 -30.77
N LEU A 320 13.50 -16.31 -30.13
CA LEU A 320 14.79 -16.56 -30.77
C LEU A 320 15.00 -18.05 -31.08
N LEU A 321 14.61 -18.95 -30.18
CA LEU A 321 14.68 -20.39 -30.41
C LEU A 321 13.84 -20.81 -31.61
N ASP A 322 12.62 -20.27 -31.72
CA ASP A 322 11.73 -20.54 -32.84
C ASP A 322 12.26 -19.94 -34.14
N ARG A 323 12.70 -18.67 -34.11
CA ARG A 323 13.20 -17.94 -35.29
C ARG A 323 14.43 -18.60 -35.91
N TYR A 324 15.33 -19.14 -35.08
CA TYR A 324 16.61 -19.71 -35.52
C TYR A 324 16.67 -21.23 -35.39
N LYS A 325 15.51 -21.89 -35.27
CA LYS A 325 15.39 -23.33 -35.00
C LYS A 325 16.28 -24.20 -35.90
N ASP A 326 16.22 -24.00 -37.22
CA ASP A 326 16.98 -24.83 -38.17
C ASP A 326 18.50 -24.68 -38.04
N ASP A 327 18.96 -23.49 -37.68
CA ASP A 327 20.39 -23.24 -37.47
C ASP A 327 20.85 -23.78 -36.12
N LEU A 328 20.01 -23.67 -35.09
CA LEU A 328 20.27 -24.22 -33.76
C LEU A 328 20.29 -25.76 -33.78
N LEU A 329 19.42 -26.42 -34.55
CA LEU A 329 19.44 -27.89 -34.69
C LEU A 329 20.79 -28.41 -35.22
N ARG A 330 21.46 -27.65 -36.11
CA ARG A 330 22.79 -28.01 -36.64
C ARG A 330 23.92 -27.81 -35.65
N LEU A 331 23.67 -27.04 -34.59
CA LEU A 331 24.63 -26.76 -33.51
C LEU A 331 24.47 -27.72 -32.32
N LEU A 332 23.49 -28.63 -32.38
CA LEU A 332 23.26 -29.65 -31.36
C LEU A 332 23.91 -30.99 -31.76
N PRO A 333 24.41 -31.77 -30.78
CA PRO A 333 24.45 -31.45 -29.35
C PRO A 333 25.47 -30.37 -28.98
N HIS A 334 25.15 -29.56 -27.97
CA HIS A 334 26.03 -28.52 -27.46
C HIS A 334 26.50 -28.82 -26.04
N THR A 335 27.81 -28.89 -25.82
CA THR A 335 28.37 -29.07 -24.47
C THR A 335 28.59 -27.73 -23.77
N LYS A 336 28.01 -27.58 -22.58
CA LYS A 336 28.23 -26.42 -21.68
C LYS A 336 28.86 -26.82 -20.35
N LEU A 337 29.62 -25.91 -19.75
CA LEU A 337 30.20 -26.07 -18.42
C LEU A 337 29.20 -25.63 -17.34
N LEU A 338 28.99 -26.48 -16.34
CA LEU A 338 28.15 -26.24 -15.18
C LEU A 338 29.03 -26.22 -13.92
N GLY A 339 29.69 -25.10 -13.66
CA GLY A 339 30.73 -24.99 -12.63
C GLY A 339 32.09 -25.51 -13.10
N PRO A 340 33.10 -25.56 -12.21
CA PRO A 340 34.51 -25.75 -12.60
C PRO A 340 34.85 -27.15 -13.13
N HIS A 341 34.03 -28.18 -12.85
CA HIS A 341 34.39 -29.58 -13.14
C HIS A 341 33.26 -30.43 -13.75
N LYS A 342 32.13 -29.84 -14.12
CA LYS A 342 31.00 -30.59 -14.69
C LYS A 342 30.66 -30.04 -16.07
N THR A 343 30.65 -30.91 -17.07
CA THR A 343 30.08 -30.63 -18.38
C THR A 343 28.71 -31.26 -18.50
N VAL A 344 27.81 -30.57 -19.17
CA VAL A 344 26.47 -31.05 -19.51
C VAL A 344 26.30 -30.92 -21.02
N GLU A 345 25.78 -31.96 -21.63
CA GLU A 345 25.45 -31.97 -23.04
C GLU A 345 23.97 -31.61 -23.21
N VAL A 346 23.71 -30.56 -23.97
CA VAL A 346 22.37 -30.10 -24.33
C VAL A 346 22.00 -30.76 -25.65
N GLN A 347 20.92 -31.54 -25.64
CA GLN A 347 20.49 -32.35 -26.79
C GLN A 347 19.31 -31.70 -27.53
N GLU A 348 18.51 -30.90 -26.81
CA GLU A 348 17.28 -30.32 -27.34
C GLU A 348 17.33 -28.79 -27.37
N ILE A 349 16.66 -28.19 -28.36
CA ILE A 349 16.57 -26.72 -28.48
C ILE A 349 15.90 -26.10 -27.26
N ALA A 350 14.88 -26.77 -26.69
CA ALA A 350 14.13 -26.24 -25.55
C ALA A 350 15.01 -26.02 -24.31
N GLU A 351 16.07 -26.83 -24.17
CA GLU A 351 17.04 -26.80 -23.06
C GLU A 351 18.08 -25.67 -23.21
N LEU A 352 18.20 -25.05 -24.39
CA LEU A 352 19.17 -23.97 -24.63
C LEU A 352 18.79 -22.73 -23.82
N GLU A 353 19.65 -22.37 -22.88
CA GLU A 353 19.50 -21.14 -22.11
C GLU A 353 20.01 -19.93 -22.91
N LEU A 354 19.66 -18.73 -22.45
CA LEU A 354 20.13 -17.51 -23.07
C LEU A 354 21.67 -17.38 -23.07
N GLY A 355 22.34 -17.90 -22.03
CA GLY A 355 23.80 -17.97 -21.99
C GLY A 355 24.37 -18.87 -23.09
N ASP A 356 23.68 -19.95 -23.41
CA ASP A 356 24.07 -20.89 -24.47
C ASP A 356 23.89 -20.21 -25.84
N LEU A 357 22.76 -19.54 -26.07
CA LEU A 357 22.53 -18.77 -27.30
C LEU A 357 23.56 -17.66 -27.49
N TYR A 358 23.88 -16.93 -26.41
CA TYR A 358 24.93 -15.93 -26.44
C TYR A 358 26.25 -16.56 -26.87
N PHE A 359 26.68 -17.69 -26.30
CA PHE A 359 27.91 -18.36 -26.72
C PHE A 359 27.86 -18.87 -28.17
N LEU A 360 26.75 -19.51 -28.56
CA LEU A 360 26.55 -20.08 -29.89
C LEU A 360 26.51 -19.03 -31.00
N ARG A 361 26.21 -17.77 -30.70
CA ARG A 361 26.15 -16.68 -31.70
C ARG A 361 27.44 -16.51 -32.51
N THR A 362 28.58 -16.95 -31.97
CA THR A 362 29.88 -16.86 -32.65
C THR A 362 30.09 -17.99 -33.67
N LYS A 363 29.22 -19.00 -33.69
CA LYS A 363 29.29 -20.14 -34.61
C LYS A 363 28.80 -19.74 -36.01
N PRO A 364 29.36 -20.32 -37.09
CA PRO A 364 29.03 -19.93 -38.47
C PRO A 364 27.53 -19.85 -38.78
N GLU A 365 26.77 -20.81 -38.25
CA GLU A 365 25.33 -20.98 -38.43
C GLU A 365 24.53 -19.78 -37.94
N LEU A 366 24.95 -19.17 -36.82
CA LEU A 366 24.30 -18.00 -36.25
C LEU A 366 24.98 -16.68 -36.63
N ARG A 367 26.30 -16.70 -36.84
CA ARG A 367 27.09 -15.51 -37.20
C ARG A 367 26.60 -14.86 -38.50
N ARG A 368 26.02 -15.65 -39.41
CA ARG A 368 25.42 -15.16 -40.67
C ARG A 368 24.26 -14.17 -40.47
N HIS A 369 23.59 -14.20 -39.31
CA HIS A 369 22.52 -13.26 -38.96
C HIS A 369 23.06 -11.90 -38.47
N GLY A 370 24.39 -11.77 -38.41
CA GLY A 370 25.07 -10.48 -38.33
C GLY A 370 24.96 -9.78 -36.98
N TYR A 371 25.11 -8.44 -37.06
CA TYR A 371 25.22 -7.57 -35.90
C TYR A 371 23.91 -7.52 -35.08
N HIS A 372 22.75 -7.54 -35.73
CA HIS A 372 21.45 -7.43 -35.06
C HIS A 372 21.23 -8.57 -34.04
N LEU A 373 21.38 -9.83 -34.44
CA LEU A 373 21.27 -10.98 -33.54
C LEU A 373 22.31 -10.90 -32.41
N SER A 374 23.54 -10.50 -32.74
CA SER A 374 24.61 -10.40 -31.77
C SER A 374 24.33 -9.35 -30.68
N GLN A 375 23.76 -8.21 -31.08
CA GLN A 375 23.39 -7.14 -30.16
C GLN A 375 22.17 -7.52 -29.32
N GLU A 376 21.14 -8.13 -29.92
CA GLU A 376 19.95 -8.62 -29.20
C GLU A 376 20.31 -9.63 -28.11
N LEU A 377 21.12 -10.65 -28.45
CA LEU A 377 21.59 -11.64 -27.48
C LEU A 377 22.48 -11.02 -26.40
N TYR A 378 23.33 -10.05 -26.75
CA TYR A 378 24.17 -9.35 -25.78
C TYR A 378 23.35 -8.59 -24.74
N LEU A 379 22.37 -7.81 -25.17
CA LEU A 379 21.54 -7.01 -24.25
C LEU A 379 20.67 -7.90 -23.37
N LEU A 380 20.02 -8.93 -23.93
CA LEU A 380 19.25 -9.89 -23.14
C LEU A 380 20.14 -10.59 -22.11
N TRP A 381 21.33 -11.04 -22.51
CA TRP A 381 22.27 -11.70 -21.62
C TRP A 381 22.76 -10.76 -20.51
N LYS A 382 23.14 -9.52 -20.87
CA LYS A 382 23.57 -8.48 -19.92
C LYS A 382 22.49 -8.22 -18.88
N CYS A 383 21.23 -7.99 -19.30
CA CYS A 383 20.11 -7.80 -18.38
C CYS A 383 19.93 -9.01 -17.44
N ARG A 384 19.95 -10.23 -17.97
CA ARG A 384 19.84 -11.45 -17.14
C ARG A 384 20.97 -11.56 -16.12
N VAL A 385 22.20 -11.23 -16.51
CA VAL A 385 23.37 -11.27 -15.62
C VAL A 385 23.24 -10.24 -14.51
N GLU A 386 22.91 -8.99 -14.82
CA GLU A 386 22.71 -7.96 -13.79
C GLU A 386 21.61 -8.37 -12.80
N LEU A 387 20.46 -8.85 -13.30
CA LEU A 387 19.37 -9.33 -12.45
C LEU A 387 19.79 -10.52 -11.57
N ALA A 388 20.57 -11.46 -12.08
CA ALA A 388 21.06 -12.60 -11.30
C ALA A 388 22.01 -12.19 -10.17
N HIS A 389 22.74 -11.08 -10.35
CA HIS A 389 23.65 -10.52 -9.34
C HIS A 389 22.98 -9.48 -8.42
N GLN A 390 21.64 -9.37 -8.44
CA GLN A 390 20.88 -8.39 -7.65
C GLN A 390 21.26 -6.94 -7.97
N ARG A 391 21.59 -6.65 -9.23
CA ARG A 391 21.96 -5.32 -9.70
C ARG A 391 20.85 -4.72 -10.54
N VAL A 392 20.69 -3.40 -10.39
CA VAL A 392 19.75 -2.61 -11.19
C VAL A 392 20.27 -2.50 -12.61
N VAL A 393 19.43 -2.84 -13.60
CA VAL A 393 19.71 -2.60 -15.01
C VAL A 393 19.56 -1.11 -15.29
N ASP A 394 20.58 -0.49 -15.88
CA ASP A 394 20.59 0.94 -16.20
C ASP A 394 19.62 1.31 -17.35
N GLU A 395 19.24 2.58 -17.40
CA GLU A 395 18.30 3.08 -18.42
C GLU A 395 18.84 2.95 -19.84
N VAL A 396 20.15 3.15 -20.04
CA VAL A 396 20.76 3.02 -21.38
C VAL A 396 20.55 1.62 -21.94
N THR A 397 20.81 0.59 -21.12
CA THR A 397 20.61 -0.81 -21.48
C THR A 397 19.13 -1.11 -21.77
N ILE A 398 18.20 -0.52 -21.01
CA ILE A 398 16.76 -0.67 -21.24
C ILE A 398 16.34 -0.01 -22.56
N ASP A 399 16.81 1.19 -22.83
CA ASP A 399 16.48 1.92 -24.06
C ASP A 399 17.08 1.25 -25.30
N GLU A 400 18.31 0.73 -25.21
CA GLU A 400 18.91 -0.09 -26.26
C GLU A 400 18.10 -1.37 -26.52
N LEU A 401 17.60 -2.02 -25.46
CA LEU A 401 16.75 -3.21 -25.58
C LEU A 401 15.41 -2.90 -26.24
N LEU A 402 14.86 -1.71 -26.01
CA LEU A 402 13.62 -1.24 -26.63
C LEU A 402 13.80 -0.89 -28.10
N ALA A 403 14.96 -0.33 -28.48
CA ALA A 403 15.27 0.04 -29.85
C ALA A 403 15.44 -1.17 -30.80
N LEU A 404 15.62 -2.37 -30.26
CA LEU A 404 15.68 -3.63 -31.02
C LEU A 404 14.31 -4.30 -31.24
N ASN A 405 13.24 -3.77 -30.63
CA ASN A 405 11.86 -4.20 -30.84
C ASN A 405 11.16 -3.32 -31.85
#